data_AF-A0A2H3JGT5-F1
#
_entry.id   AF-A0A2H3JGT5-F1
#
_cell.length_a   1.000
_cell.length_b   1.000
_cell.length_c   1.000
_cell.angle_alpha   90.00
_cell.angle_beta   90.00
_cell.angle_gamma   90.00
#
_symmetry.space_group_name_H-M   'P 1'
#
loop_
_entity.id
_entity.type
_entity.pdbx_description
1 polymer ?
#
loop_
_entity_poly.entity_id
_entity_poly.type
_entity_poly.pdbx_seq_one_letter_code
_entity_poly.pdbx_strand_id
1 'polypeptide(L)' 'MQEIGNLNKLTGSEVLLLVAEGDGILHTYASARFKPLVMQSEGRALIQSCMGA' A
#
# COMPACT_ATOMS: atom_id res chain seq x y z
N MET A 1 -10.42 -3.12 -3.46
CA MET A 1 -9.47 -3.84 -2.57
C MET A 1 -9.67 -5.36 -2.56
N GLN A 2 -10.91 -5.86 -2.49
CA GLN A 2 -11.18 -7.31 -2.47
C GLN A 2 -10.66 -8.04 -3.73
N GLU A 3 -10.82 -7.44 -4.92
CA GLU A 3 -10.33 -7.99 -6.18
C GLU A 3 -8.80 -8.14 -6.22
N ILE A 4 -8.06 -7.16 -5.68
CA ILE A 4 -6.60 -7.23 -5.58
C ILE A 4 -6.14 -8.34 -4.62
N GLY A 5 -6.86 -8.51 -3.51
CA GLY A 5 -6.64 -9.63 -2.60
C GLY A 5 -6.83 -10.99 -3.26
N ASN A 6 -7.80 -11.10 -4.16
CA ASN A 6 -8.04 -12.32 -4.92
C ASN A 6 -6.96 -12.55 -5.99
N LEU A 7 -6.53 -11.51 -6.71
CA LEU A 7 -5.45 -11.63 -7.68
C LEU A 7 -4.14 -12.10 -7.02
N ASN A 8 -3.72 -11.47 -5.92
CA ASN A 8 -2.54 -11.88 -5.15
C ASN A 8 -2.61 -13.35 -4.70
N LYS A 9 -3.78 -13.81 -4.23
CA LYS A 9 -3.99 -15.20 -3.82
C LYS A 9 -3.97 -16.18 -4.99
N LEU A 10 -4.51 -15.80 -6.15
CA LEU A 10 -4.63 -16.67 -7.32
C LEU A 10 -3.32 -16.79 -8.09
N THR A 11 -2.51 -15.72 -8.16
CA THR A 11 -1.28 -15.69 -8.96
C THR A 11 -0.01 -15.86 -8.13
N GLY A 12 -0.09 -15.69 -6.81
CA GLY A 12 1.09 -15.66 -5.93
C GLY A 12 2.01 -14.46 -6.16
N SER A 13 1.60 -13.49 -6.98
CA SER A 13 2.39 -12.28 -7.26
C SER A 13 2.29 -11.33 -6.08
N GLU A 14 3.42 -10.77 -5.63
CA GLU A 14 3.39 -9.70 -4.63
C GLU A 14 2.76 -8.43 -5.23
N VAL A 15 1.78 -7.86 -4.53
CA VAL A 15 1.04 -6.65 -4.94
C VAL A 15 1.05 -5.60 -3.83
N LEU A 16 1.23 -4.34 -4.24
CA LEU A 16 1.06 -3.13 -3.43
C LEU A 16 0.10 -2.20 -4.18
N LEU A 17 -0.98 -1.78 -3.51
CA LEU A 17 -1.89 -0.74 -3.99
C LEU A 17 -1.97 0.35 -2.93
N LEU A 18 -1.74 1.60 -3.33
CA LEU A 18 -1.93 2.80 -2.52
C LEU A 18 -2.90 3.71 -3.27
N VAL A 19 -3.96 4.15 -2.61
CA VAL A 19 -4.91 5.14 -3.14
C VAL A 19 -4.95 6.29 -2.15
N ALA A 20 -4.48 7.46 -2.59
CA ALA A 20 -4.53 8.69 -1.82
C ALA A 20 -5.81 9.45 -2.14
N GLU A 21 -6.54 9.85 -1.11
CA GLU A 21 -7.67 10.77 -1.21
C GLU A 21 -7.21 12.20 -0.86
N GLY A 22 -7.95 13.22 -1.31
CA GLY A 22 -7.51 14.62 -1.27
C GLY A 22 -7.23 15.19 0.13
N ASP A 23 -7.71 14.53 1.17
CA ASP A 23 -7.48 14.83 2.59
C ASP A 23 -6.28 14.08 3.20
N GLY A 24 -5.55 13.30 2.40
CA GLY A 24 -4.39 12.54 2.83
C GLY A 24 -4.73 11.16 3.40
N ILE A 25 -5.98 10.70 3.30
CA ILE A 25 -6.34 9.32 3.66
C ILE A 25 -5.75 8.37 2.62
N LEU A 26 -4.95 7.40 3.08
CA LEU A 26 -4.32 6.40 2.23
C LEU A 26 -5.01 5.05 2.37
N HIS A 27 -5.81 4.67 1.38
CA HIS A 27 -6.34 3.32 1.28
C HIS A 27 -5.26 2.38 0.73
N THR A 28 -4.82 1.44 1.56
CA THR A 28 -3.68 0.57 1.28
C THR A 28 -4.07 -0.90 1.21
N TYR A 29 -3.60 -1.60 0.18
CA TYR A 29 -3.47 -3.05 0.17
C TYR A 29 -1.99 -3.40 -0.01
N ALA A 30 -1.44 -4.21 0.90
CA ALA A 30 -0.07 -4.68 0.82
C ALA A 30 -0.01 -6.19 1.10
N SER A 31 0.53 -6.92 0.13
CA SER A 31 0.95 -8.32 0.30
C SER A 31 2.11 -8.44 1.30
N ALA A 32 2.42 -9.67 1.73
CA ALA A 32 3.29 -9.92 2.88
C ALA A 32 4.67 -9.24 2.77
N ARG A 33 5.29 -9.25 1.57
CA ARG A 33 6.60 -8.64 1.36
C ARG A 33 6.55 -7.11 1.41
N PHE A 34 5.41 -6.51 1.05
CA PHE A 34 5.24 -5.05 1.01
C PHE A 34 4.63 -4.47 2.29
N LYS A 35 4.14 -5.30 3.23
CA LYS A 35 3.63 -4.83 4.53
C LYS A 35 4.59 -3.88 5.27
N PRO A 36 5.92 -4.13 5.32
CA PRO A 36 6.83 -3.22 6.00
C PRO A 36 6.81 -1.79 5.45
N LEU A 37 6.63 -1.60 4.14
CA LEU A 37 6.59 -0.28 3.50
C LEU A 37 5.43 0.59 3.99
N VAL A 38 4.33 -0.01 4.41
CA VAL A 38 3.11 0.71 4.80
C VAL A 38 2.86 0.67 6.31
N MET A 39 3.54 -0.23 7.04
CA MET A 39 3.41 -0.37 8.50
C MET A 39 4.56 0.28 9.27
N GLN A 40 5.78 0.29 8.74
CA GLN A 40 6.94 0.85 9.43
C GLN A 40 7.04 2.36 9.22
N SER A 41 7.69 3.06 10.17
CA SER A 41 7.86 4.51 10.15
C SER A 41 8.62 5.00 8.91
N GLU A 42 9.71 4.32 8.54
CA GLU A 42 10.53 4.69 7.37
C GLU A 42 9.74 4.66 6.07
N GLY A 43 9.02 3.55 5.80
CA GLY A 43 8.19 3.44 4.62
C GLY A 43 7.02 4.42 4.59
N ARG A 44 6.37 4.66 5.73
CA ARG A 44 5.31 5.68 5.84
C ARG A 44 5.85 7.09 5.59
N ALA A 45 7.03 7.42 6.12
CA ALA A 45 7.66 8.72 5.89
C ALA A 45 7.97 8.94 4.41
N LEU A 46 8.47 7.91 3.71
CA LEU A 46 8.68 7.95 2.27
C LEU A 46 7.36 8.20 1.52
N ILE A 47 6.32 7.42 1.80
CA ILE A 47 5.00 7.60 1.16
C ILE A 47 4.46 9.01 1.41
N GLN A 48 4.58 9.51 2.63
CA GLN A 48 4.12 10.84 3.01
C GLN A 48 4.90 11.96 2.31
N SER A 49 6.21 11.79 2.11
CA SER A 49 7.03 12.74 1.33
C SER A 49 6.58 12.85 -0.14
N CYS A 50 6.11 11.74 -0.73
CA CYS A 50 5.60 11.72 -2.10
C CYS A 50 4.23 12.39 -2.25
N MET A 51 3.46 12.49 -1.17
CA MET A 51 2.13 13.11 -1.18
C MET A 51 2.16 14.64 -1.02
N GLY A 52 3.35 15.25 -0.92
CA GLY A 52 3.48 16.70 -0.89
C GLY A 52 2.97 17.31 0.42
N ALA A 53 3.49 16.84 1.55
CA ALA A 53 3.53 17.67 2.75
C ALA A 53 4.36 18.94 2.49
#